data_AF-A0A3N5R1P3-F1
#
_entry.id   AF-A0A3N5R1P3-F1
#
_cell.length_a   1.000
_cell.length_b   1.000
_cell.length_c   1.000
_cell.angle_alpha   90.00
_cell.angle_beta   90.00
_cell.angle_gamma   90.00
#
_symmetry.space_group_name_H-M   'P 1'
#
loop_
_entity.id
_entity.type
_entity.pdbx_description
1 polymer ?
#
loop_
_entity_poly.entity_id
_entity_poly.type
_entity_poly.pdbx_seq_one_letter_code
_entity_poly.pdbx_strand_id
1 'polypeptide(L)'
;MEKRLNAAIAEKTKKYDVFFVEVEKQVKQSADYLKKAYENPNPPRDNGRSLLLPWDGKQYGNDEIRSKFRNEILIQKAFSAFLKEMVRNKPYIDLAYSGTQTNISAFSNDDVISIIEKNAPGLIPSKRPWYIKAETAGTLIWTDVYADASNNQLTVSCAMPVVLADKRIPAVVGFDIRLSELQKDLLALDFGYGTRVFLMNHDGKILFKSQGKGAKNEFDKMDDLFKTGHSGLFTIGLKMSKGETGLATYKDVNNEEKYLAYGYLPAIRASLGIVVSKSQIK
;
A
#
# COMPACT_ATOMS: atom_id res chain seq x y z
N MET A 1 22.39 16.95 16.75
CA MET A 1 21.19 16.66 15.93
C MET A 1 21.45 15.64 14.83
N GLU A 2 22.47 15.82 13.99
CA GLU A 2 22.78 14.92 12.85
C GLU A 2 22.82 13.44 13.24
N LYS A 3 23.53 13.09 14.32
CA LYS A 3 23.56 11.73 14.88
C LYS A 3 22.16 11.19 15.24
N ARG A 4 21.28 12.05 15.77
CA ARG A 4 19.91 11.69 16.16
C ARG A 4 19.02 11.49 14.93
N LEU A 5 19.15 12.34 13.91
CA LEU A 5 18.45 12.19 12.62
C LEU A 5 18.88 10.91 11.90
N ASN A 6 20.18 10.66 11.81
CA ASN A 6 20.73 9.43 11.23
C ASN A 6 20.28 8.17 11.99
N ALA A 7 20.28 8.22 13.33
CA ALA A 7 19.79 7.11 14.13
C ALA A 7 18.30 6.84 13.87
N ALA A 8 17.47 7.89 13.85
CA ALA A 8 16.04 7.73 13.65
C ALA A 8 15.66 7.27 12.24
N ILE A 9 16.33 7.78 11.20
CA ILE A 9 16.06 7.33 9.84
C ILE A 9 16.44 5.85 9.68
N ALA A 10 17.60 5.44 10.22
CA ALA A 10 18.04 4.05 10.19
C ALA A 10 17.13 3.11 10.99
N GLU A 11 16.67 3.55 12.17
CA GLU A 11 15.72 2.80 12.99
C GLU A 11 14.37 2.63 12.26
N LYS A 12 13.83 3.71 11.70
CA LYS A 12 12.53 3.72 11.02
C LYS A 12 12.55 2.93 9.73
N THR A 13 13.60 3.07 8.91
CA THR A 13 13.72 2.28 7.68
C THR A 13 13.82 0.80 8.00
N LYS A 14 14.61 0.41 9.00
CA LYS A 14 14.67 -0.98 9.47
C LYS A 14 13.32 -1.49 9.97
N LYS A 15 12.61 -0.70 10.78
CA LYS A 15 11.27 -1.05 11.29
C LYS A 15 10.28 -1.26 10.13
N TYR A 16 10.27 -0.36 9.15
CA TYR A 16 9.35 -0.44 8.02
C TYR A 16 9.71 -1.55 7.04
N ASP A 17 11.00 -1.82 6.83
CA ASP A 17 11.44 -2.95 6.02
C ASP A 17 10.96 -4.28 6.61
N VAL A 18 11.15 -4.49 7.92
CA VAL A 18 10.60 -5.67 8.63
C VAL A 18 9.08 -5.76 8.49
N PHE A 19 8.39 -4.63 8.60
CA PHE A 19 6.94 -4.56 8.42
C PHE A 19 6.52 -4.98 7.00
N PHE A 20 7.13 -4.42 5.97
CA PHE A 20 6.79 -4.75 4.58
C PHE A 20 7.09 -6.21 4.26
N VAL A 21 8.23 -6.75 4.72
CA VAL A 21 8.58 -8.17 4.57
C VAL A 21 7.53 -9.08 5.23
N GLU A 22 7.02 -8.68 6.41
CA GLU A 22 5.97 -9.43 7.10
C GLU A 22 4.62 -9.37 6.35
N VAL A 23 4.31 -8.25 5.70
CA VAL A 23 3.14 -8.16 4.80
C VAL A 23 3.31 -9.11 3.61
N GLU A 24 4.47 -9.13 2.96
CA GLU A 24 4.73 -10.03 1.83
C GLU A 24 4.53 -11.50 2.22
N LYS A 25 4.99 -11.86 3.42
CA LYS A 25 4.80 -13.20 3.97
C LYS A 25 3.32 -13.54 4.15
N GLN A 26 2.53 -12.62 4.67
CA GLN A 26 1.08 -12.81 4.88
C GLN A 26 0.32 -12.91 3.55
N VAL A 27 0.68 -12.10 2.56
CA VAL A 27 0.09 -12.18 1.21
C VAL A 27 0.43 -13.52 0.56
N LYS A 28 1.68 -13.98 0.66
CA LYS A 28 2.10 -15.31 0.17
C LYS A 28 1.30 -16.43 0.86
N GLN A 29 1.21 -16.40 2.19
CA GLN A 29 0.43 -17.38 2.95
C GLN A 29 -1.06 -17.38 2.55
N SER A 30 -1.62 -16.20 2.27
CA SER A 30 -3.00 -16.07 1.78
C SER A 30 -3.18 -16.66 0.39
N ALA A 31 -2.26 -16.38 -0.53
CA ALA A 31 -2.28 -16.96 -1.88
C ALA A 31 -2.14 -18.49 -1.82
N ASP A 32 -1.27 -19.02 -0.95
CA ASP A 32 -1.09 -20.46 -0.74
C ASP A 32 -2.34 -21.13 -0.15
N TYR A 33 -3.00 -20.48 0.81
CA TYR A 33 -4.28 -20.94 1.35
C TYR A 33 -5.32 -21.02 0.23
N LEU A 34 -5.46 -19.96 -0.56
CA LEU A 34 -6.46 -19.88 -1.60
C LEU A 34 -6.18 -20.88 -2.73
N LYS A 35 -4.91 -21.09 -3.09
CA LYS A 35 -4.46 -22.14 -4.00
C LYS A 35 -4.96 -23.52 -3.56
N LYS A 36 -4.68 -23.90 -2.30
CA LYS A 36 -5.12 -25.18 -1.73
C LYS A 36 -6.63 -25.32 -1.73
N ALA A 37 -7.36 -24.22 -1.52
CA ALA A 37 -8.82 -24.22 -1.57
C ALA A 37 -9.36 -24.47 -2.98
N TYR A 38 -8.72 -23.91 -4.02
CA TYR A 38 -9.07 -24.17 -5.42
C TYR A 38 -8.68 -25.58 -5.90
N GLU A 39 -7.63 -26.17 -5.34
CA GLU A 39 -7.18 -27.53 -5.66
C GLU A 39 -7.99 -28.61 -4.91
N ASN A 40 -8.82 -28.22 -3.94
CA ASN A 40 -9.66 -29.15 -3.19
C ASN A 40 -10.95 -29.49 -3.98
N PRO A 41 -11.24 -30.77 -4.27
CA PRO A 41 -12.44 -31.17 -5.00
C PRO A 41 -13.74 -30.91 -4.23
N ASN A 42 -13.67 -30.78 -2.90
CA ASN A 42 -14.82 -30.55 -2.04
C ASN A 42 -14.86 -29.08 -1.58
N PRO A 43 -15.79 -28.26 -2.09
CA PRO A 43 -15.87 -26.86 -1.68
C PRO A 43 -16.24 -26.75 -0.19
N PRO A 44 -15.78 -25.69 0.51
CA PRO A 44 -16.18 -25.43 1.88
C PRO A 44 -17.70 -25.28 2.04
N ARG A 45 -18.18 -25.47 3.28
CA ARG A 45 -19.57 -25.11 3.61
C ARG A 45 -19.73 -23.60 3.65
N ASP A 46 -20.94 -23.12 3.38
CA ASP A 46 -21.27 -21.71 3.53
C ASP A 46 -21.08 -21.29 5.00
N ASN A 47 -20.32 -20.22 5.21
CA ASN A 47 -20.01 -19.66 6.52
C ASN A 47 -20.72 -18.31 6.76
N GLY A 48 -21.65 -17.92 5.88
CA GLY A 48 -22.45 -16.70 6.01
C GLY A 48 -21.72 -15.40 5.65
N ARG A 49 -20.44 -15.44 5.24
CA ARG A 49 -19.70 -14.25 4.79
C ARG A 49 -20.28 -13.69 3.49
N SER A 50 -20.20 -12.37 3.35
CA SER A 50 -20.59 -11.66 2.14
C SER A 50 -19.43 -11.54 1.16
N LEU A 51 -19.75 -11.43 -0.13
CA LEU A 51 -18.79 -11.19 -1.22
C LEU A 51 -19.34 -10.09 -2.12
N LEU A 52 -18.47 -9.38 -2.82
CA LEU A 52 -18.88 -8.60 -3.98
C LEU A 52 -18.91 -9.53 -5.19
N LEU A 53 -20.10 -9.88 -5.64
CA LEU A 53 -20.30 -10.77 -6.80
C LEU A 53 -20.13 -10.00 -8.11
N PRO A 54 -20.08 -10.66 -9.27
CA PRO A 54 -19.97 -9.97 -10.57
C PRO A 54 -21.14 -9.01 -10.84
N TRP A 55 -20.83 -7.86 -11.44
CA TRP A 55 -21.80 -6.87 -11.88
C TRP A 55 -22.41 -7.26 -13.23
N ASP A 56 -23.74 -7.25 -13.34
CA ASP A 56 -24.46 -7.60 -14.58
C ASP A 56 -24.88 -6.38 -15.43
N GLY A 57 -24.45 -5.18 -15.02
CA GLY A 57 -24.89 -3.91 -15.62
C GLY A 57 -25.95 -3.19 -14.78
N LYS A 58 -26.63 -3.89 -13.86
CA LYS A 58 -27.70 -3.36 -13.02
C LYS A 58 -27.50 -3.64 -11.53
N GLN A 59 -26.99 -4.82 -11.18
CA GLN A 59 -26.77 -5.25 -9.81
C GLN A 59 -25.59 -6.23 -9.70
N TYR A 60 -25.12 -6.46 -8.48
CA TYR A 60 -24.13 -7.48 -8.18
C TYR A 60 -24.82 -8.82 -7.87
N GLY A 61 -24.43 -9.89 -8.58
CA GLY A 61 -24.79 -11.25 -8.23
C GLY A 61 -26.28 -11.59 -8.32
N ASN A 62 -26.84 -11.54 -9.52
CA ASN A 62 -28.17 -12.12 -9.80
C ASN A 62 -28.19 -13.66 -9.61
N ASP A 63 -29.36 -14.27 -9.68
CA ASP A 63 -29.54 -15.71 -9.42
C ASP A 63 -28.75 -16.61 -10.39
N GLU A 64 -28.62 -16.20 -11.65
CA GLU A 64 -27.82 -16.90 -12.65
C GLU A 64 -26.34 -16.93 -12.25
N ILE A 65 -25.78 -15.78 -11.86
CA ILE A 65 -24.40 -15.64 -11.37
C ILE A 65 -24.18 -16.52 -10.13
N ARG A 66 -25.12 -16.50 -9.18
CA ARG A 66 -25.02 -17.30 -7.94
C ARG A 66 -25.03 -18.79 -8.24
N SER A 67 -25.89 -19.23 -9.16
CA SER A 67 -25.97 -20.63 -9.58
C SER A 67 -24.69 -21.05 -10.32
N LYS A 68 -24.25 -20.24 -11.30
CA LYS A 68 -23.09 -20.51 -12.15
C LYS A 68 -21.79 -20.62 -11.38
N PHE A 69 -21.57 -19.75 -10.38
CA PHE A 69 -20.31 -19.66 -9.65
C PHE A 69 -20.40 -20.20 -8.21
N ARG A 70 -21.39 -21.04 -7.91
CA ARG A 70 -21.67 -21.55 -6.55
C ARG A 70 -20.42 -22.05 -5.81
N ASN A 71 -19.60 -22.89 -6.44
CA ASN A 71 -18.42 -23.46 -5.79
C ASN A 71 -17.33 -22.41 -5.51
N GLU A 72 -17.10 -21.50 -6.46
CA GLU A 72 -16.14 -20.42 -6.27
C GLU A 72 -16.59 -19.45 -5.19
N ILE A 73 -17.89 -19.16 -5.11
CA ILE A 73 -18.49 -18.37 -4.02
C ILE A 73 -18.18 -19.00 -2.66
N LEU A 74 -18.34 -20.32 -2.52
CA LEU A 74 -18.06 -21.01 -1.25
C LEU A 74 -16.57 -20.95 -0.88
N ILE A 75 -15.67 -21.12 -1.86
CA ILE A 75 -14.22 -20.96 -1.66
C ILE A 75 -13.89 -19.54 -1.19
N GLN A 76 -14.41 -18.53 -1.89
CA GLN A 76 -14.14 -17.12 -1.59
C GLN A 76 -14.74 -16.68 -0.25
N LYS A 77 -15.89 -17.22 0.16
CA LYS A 77 -16.48 -17.01 1.49
C LYS A 77 -15.59 -17.57 2.61
N ALA A 78 -15.08 -18.79 2.44
CA ALA A 78 -14.13 -19.38 3.38
C ALA A 78 -12.83 -18.57 3.44
N PHE A 79 -12.36 -18.10 2.28
CA PHE A 79 -11.18 -17.24 2.19
C PHE A 79 -11.38 -15.88 2.86
N SER A 80 -12.54 -15.25 2.69
CA SER A 80 -12.91 -14.02 3.38
C SER A 80 -12.80 -14.14 4.91
N ALA A 81 -13.25 -15.28 5.47
CA ALA A 81 -13.10 -15.55 6.90
C ALA A 81 -11.63 -15.72 7.31
N PHE A 82 -10.84 -16.43 6.50
CA PHE A 82 -9.40 -16.56 6.71
C PHE A 82 -8.68 -15.19 6.69
N LEU A 83 -8.99 -14.34 5.70
CA LEU A 83 -8.41 -13.00 5.59
C LEU A 83 -8.73 -12.13 6.81
N LYS A 84 -9.97 -12.20 7.32
CA LYS A 84 -10.39 -11.49 8.53
C LYS A 84 -9.53 -11.87 9.74
N GLU A 85 -9.24 -13.16 9.92
CA GLU A 85 -8.35 -13.62 10.99
C GLU A 85 -6.90 -13.20 10.75
N MET A 86 -6.43 -13.26 9.49
CA MET A 86 -5.04 -12.93 9.17
C MET A 86 -4.68 -11.49 9.50
N VAL A 87 -5.59 -10.54 9.22
CA VAL A 87 -5.37 -9.11 9.46
C VAL A 87 -5.86 -8.65 10.84
N ARG A 88 -6.36 -9.56 11.67
CA ARG A 88 -6.81 -9.24 13.03
C ARG A 88 -5.65 -8.64 13.83
N ASN A 89 -5.89 -7.51 14.49
CA ASN A 89 -4.90 -6.76 15.27
C ASN A 89 -3.68 -6.29 14.46
N LYS A 90 -3.83 -6.05 13.14
CA LYS A 90 -2.78 -5.49 12.28
C LYS A 90 -3.13 -4.05 11.87
N PRO A 91 -2.79 -3.03 12.68
CA PRO A 91 -3.28 -1.65 12.50
C PRO A 91 -2.81 -0.97 11.20
N TYR A 92 -1.78 -1.49 10.54
CA TYR A 92 -1.23 -0.92 9.31
C TYR A 92 -1.84 -1.52 8.02
N ILE A 93 -2.55 -2.64 8.12
CA ILE A 93 -3.26 -3.25 6.99
C ILE A 93 -4.67 -2.69 7.00
N ASP A 94 -5.02 -1.94 5.95
CA ASP A 94 -6.34 -1.34 5.80
C ASP A 94 -7.37 -2.42 5.42
N LEU A 95 -7.00 -3.24 4.44
CA LEU A 95 -7.87 -4.22 3.84
C LEU A 95 -7.04 -5.34 3.22
N ALA A 96 -7.34 -6.59 3.58
CA ALA A 96 -6.96 -7.75 2.79
C ALA A 96 -8.14 -8.23 1.94
N TYR A 97 -7.86 -8.66 0.71
CA TYR A 97 -8.87 -9.07 -0.26
C TYR A 97 -8.34 -10.03 -1.33
N SER A 98 -9.26 -10.63 -2.08
CA SER A 98 -8.99 -11.24 -3.38
C SER A 98 -9.93 -10.67 -4.43
N GLY A 99 -9.48 -10.70 -5.67
CA GLY A 99 -10.34 -10.63 -6.86
C GLY A 99 -10.12 -11.86 -7.70
N THR A 100 -11.19 -12.42 -8.24
CA THR A 100 -11.12 -13.58 -9.14
C THR A 100 -11.17 -13.16 -10.60
N GLN A 101 -10.72 -14.03 -11.49
CA GLN A 101 -10.86 -13.86 -12.94
C GLN A 101 -12.35 -13.76 -13.36
N THR A 102 -13.24 -14.38 -12.57
CA THR A 102 -14.69 -14.31 -12.74
C THR A 102 -15.33 -13.05 -12.14
N ASN A 103 -14.53 -12.13 -11.57
CA ASN A 103 -14.94 -10.87 -10.95
C ASN A 103 -15.71 -10.99 -9.63
N ILE A 104 -15.47 -12.06 -8.87
CA ILE A 104 -15.86 -12.15 -7.46
C ILE A 104 -14.77 -11.50 -6.62
N SER A 105 -15.14 -10.69 -5.62
CA SER A 105 -14.20 -10.15 -4.65
C SER A 105 -14.55 -10.60 -3.23
N ALA A 106 -13.54 -11.09 -2.50
CA ALA A 106 -13.64 -11.40 -1.08
C ALA A 106 -12.84 -10.37 -0.29
N PHE A 107 -13.37 -9.95 0.85
CA PHE A 107 -12.74 -8.94 1.71
C PHE A 107 -12.59 -9.46 3.14
N SER A 108 -11.59 -8.94 3.85
CA SER A 108 -11.43 -9.15 5.31
C SER A 108 -12.51 -8.40 6.11
N ASN A 109 -12.99 -7.25 5.61
CA ASN A 109 -14.09 -6.49 6.19
C ASN A 109 -15.32 -6.47 5.26
N ASP A 110 -16.49 -6.87 5.77
CA ASP A 110 -17.74 -6.95 4.98
C ASP A 110 -18.33 -5.56 4.71
N ASP A 111 -18.06 -4.58 5.57
CA ASP A 111 -18.58 -3.21 5.42
C ASP A 111 -18.18 -2.58 4.07
N VAL A 112 -17.01 -2.98 3.55
CA VAL A 112 -16.47 -2.53 2.26
C VAL A 112 -17.40 -2.86 1.10
N ILE A 113 -18.14 -3.97 1.17
CA ILE A 113 -19.07 -4.37 0.10
C ILE A 113 -20.16 -3.31 -0.05
N SER A 114 -20.80 -2.92 1.05
CA SER A 114 -21.86 -1.90 1.03
C SER A 114 -21.35 -0.52 0.55
N ILE A 115 -20.10 -0.19 0.89
CA ILE A 115 -19.44 1.04 0.46
C ILE A 115 -19.22 1.03 -1.06
N ILE A 116 -18.72 -0.07 -1.61
CA ILE A 116 -18.48 -0.23 -3.05
C ILE A 116 -19.82 -0.22 -3.80
N GLU A 117 -20.82 -0.94 -3.33
CA GLU A 117 -22.15 -0.97 -3.96
C GLU A 117 -22.76 0.41 -4.09
N LYS A 118 -22.56 1.27 -3.08
CA LYS A 118 -23.06 2.63 -3.07
C LYS A 118 -22.22 3.61 -3.89
N ASN A 119 -20.89 3.56 -3.72
CA ASN A 119 -19.99 4.62 -4.21
C ASN A 119 -19.28 4.28 -5.53
N ALA A 120 -19.18 3.00 -5.88
CA ALA A 120 -18.49 2.50 -7.06
C ALA A 120 -19.25 1.32 -7.70
N PRO A 121 -20.52 1.50 -8.13
CA PRO A 121 -21.25 0.46 -8.84
C PRO A 121 -20.52 0.05 -10.13
N GLY A 122 -20.49 -1.25 -10.43
CA GLY A 122 -19.74 -1.79 -11.56
C GLY A 122 -18.22 -1.87 -11.36
N LEU A 123 -17.73 -1.85 -10.12
CA LEU A 123 -16.33 -2.12 -9.81
C LEU A 123 -15.96 -3.55 -10.24
N ILE A 124 -14.93 -3.65 -11.09
CA ILE A 124 -14.43 -4.91 -11.61
C ILE A 124 -13.00 -5.12 -11.08
N PRO A 125 -12.74 -6.15 -10.23
CA PRO A 125 -11.45 -6.33 -9.58
C PRO A 125 -10.32 -6.62 -10.59
N SER A 126 -10.61 -7.39 -11.65
CA SER A 126 -9.63 -7.74 -12.69
C SER A 126 -9.11 -6.56 -13.52
N LYS A 127 -9.79 -5.40 -13.45
CA LYS A 127 -9.37 -4.16 -14.11
C LYS A 127 -8.52 -3.26 -13.20
N ARG A 128 -8.27 -3.66 -11.96
CA ARG A 128 -7.54 -2.82 -10.99
C ARG A 128 -6.03 -2.97 -11.17
N PRO A 129 -5.23 -1.90 -10.91
CA PRO A 129 -3.78 -1.92 -11.12
C PRO A 129 -3.06 -3.06 -10.39
N TRP A 130 -3.46 -3.37 -9.14
CA TRP A 130 -2.87 -4.46 -8.36
C TRP A 130 -3.10 -5.82 -9.02
N TYR A 131 -4.28 -6.06 -9.58
CA TYR A 131 -4.63 -7.33 -10.23
C TYR A 131 -3.81 -7.50 -11.50
N ILE A 132 -3.87 -6.51 -12.41
CA ILE A 132 -3.19 -6.56 -13.71
C ILE A 132 -1.67 -6.70 -13.52
N LYS A 133 -1.07 -5.92 -12.60
CA LYS A 133 0.38 -5.97 -12.35
C LYS A 133 0.81 -7.32 -11.78
N ALA A 134 0.08 -7.85 -10.80
CA ALA A 134 0.40 -9.15 -10.19
C ALA A 134 0.22 -10.30 -11.17
N GLU A 135 -0.88 -10.31 -11.93
CA GLU A 135 -1.16 -11.31 -12.96
C GLU A 135 -0.07 -11.29 -14.05
N THR A 136 0.29 -10.09 -14.55
CA THR A 136 1.33 -9.93 -15.57
C THR A 136 2.71 -10.37 -15.07
N ALA A 137 3.04 -10.05 -13.81
CA ALA A 137 4.33 -10.40 -13.23
C ALA A 137 4.44 -11.89 -12.87
N GLY A 138 3.31 -12.57 -12.62
CA GLY A 138 3.28 -13.97 -12.19
C GLY A 138 3.89 -14.22 -10.80
N THR A 139 4.15 -13.16 -10.03
CA THR A 139 4.82 -13.19 -8.73
C THR A 139 4.32 -12.05 -7.84
N LEU A 140 4.83 -12.00 -6.61
CA LEU A 140 4.52 -10.95 -5.65
C LEU A 140 5.00 -9.59 -6.16
N ILE A 141 4.15 -8.59 -6.09
CA ILE A 141 4.45 -7.21 -6.44
C ILE A 141 3.99 -6.25 -5.35
N TRP A 142 4.64 -5.09 -5.32
CA TRP A 142 4.11 -3.89 -4.70
C TRP A 142 3.65 -2.93 -5.80
N THR A 143 2.47 -2.32 -5.64
CA THR A 143 2.01 -1.28 -6.56
C THR A 143 2.70 0.06 -6.28
N ASP A 144 2.66 0.96 -7.26
CA ASP A 144 2.81 2.38 -6.98
C ASP A 144 1.65 2.87 -6.10
N VAL A 145 1.80 4.04 -5.48
CA VAL A 145 0.69 4.64 -4.72
C VAL A 145 -0.47 4.99 -5.63
N TYR A 146 -1.67 4.63 -5.22
CA TYR A 146 -2.91 5.02 -5.89
C TYR A 146 -4.01 5.30 -4.86
N ALA A 147 -5.09 5.95 -5.30
CA ALA A 147 -6.26 6.19 -4.46
C ALA A 147 -7.13 4.94 -4.38
N ASP A 148 -7.37 4.46 -3.16
CA ASP A 148 -8.20 3.29 -2.91
C ASP A 148 -9.64 3.49 -3.40
N ALA A 149 -10.25 2.42 -3.94
CA ALA A 149 -11.57 2.51 -4.54
C ALA A 149 -12.71 2.63 -3.51
N SER A 150 -12.51 2.14 -2.28
CA SER A 150 -13.53 2.15 -1.24
C SER A 150 -13.57 3.47 -0.48
N ASN A 151 -12.41 4.08 -0.21
CA ASN A 151 -12.30 5.24 0.67
C ASN A 151 -11.54 6.44 0.07
N ASN A 152 -11.00 6.32 -1.15
CA ASN A 152 -10.24 7.35 -1.86
C ASN A 152 -8.96 7.82 -1.13
N GLN A 153 -8.46 7.05 -0.15
CA GLN A 153 -7.20 7.32 0.53
C GLN A 153 -6.02 6.77 -0.28
N LEU A 154 -4.86 7.42 -0.17
CA LEU A 154 -3.63 6.96 -0.80
C LEU A 154 -3.15 5.67 -0.13
N THR A 155 -2.98 4.62 -0.93
CA THR A 155 -2.55 3.28 -0.48
C THR A 155 -1.45 2.73 -1.37
N VAL A 156 -0.69 1.76 -0.84
CA VAL A 156 0.11 0.82 -1.63
C VAL A 156 -0.43 -0.58 -1.39
N SER A 157 -0.46 -1.39 -2.43
CA SER A 157 -0.92 -2.77 -2.33
C SER A 157 0.24 -3.73 -2.53
N CYS A 158 0.33 -4.71 -1.63
CA CYS A 158 1.09 -5.93 -1.87
C CYS A 158 0.16 -6.94 -2.51
N ALA A 159 0.48 -7.45 -3.69
CA ALA A 159 -0.39 -8.37 -4.42
C ALA A 159 0.38 -9.59 -4.94
N MET A 160 -0.28 -10.74 -4.93
CA MET A 160 0.27 -12.02 -5.37
C MET A 160 -0.77 -12.77 -6.21
N PRO A 161 -0.44 -13.21 -7.43
CA PRO A 161 -1.32 -14.08 -8.19
C PRO A 161 -1.36 -15.48 -7.57
N VAL A 162 -2.54 -16.09 -7.53
CA VAL A 162 -2.71 -17.49 -7.16
C VAL A 162 -2.43 -18.32 -8.41
N VAL A 163 -1.31 -19.04 -8.45
CA VAL A 163 -0.93 -19.85 -9.63
C VAL A 163 -1.14 -21.33 -9.33
N LEU A 164 -2.09 -21.95 -10.04
CA LEU A 164 -2.40 -23.39 -9.94
C LEU A 164 -1.35 -24.25 -10.65
N ALA A 165 -1.38 -25.56 -10.40
CA ALA A 165 -0.47 -26.52 -11.04
C ALA A 165 -0.52 -26.52 -12.58
N ASP A 166 -1.67 -26.20 -13.16
CA ASP A 166 -1.89 -26.08 -14.61
C ASP A 166 -1.59 -24.69 -15.18
N LYS A 167 -0.94 -23.82 -14.39
CA LYS A 167 -0.58 -22.43 -14.72
C LYS A 167 -1.75 -21.46 -14.85
N ARG A 168 -2.99 -21.86 -14.55
CA ARG A 168 -4.11 -20.91 -14.47
C ARG A 168 -3.98 -20.00 -13.25
N ILE A 169 -4.47 -18.77 -13.40
CA ILE A 169 -4.55 -17.76 -12.34
C ILE A 169 -6.03 -17.48 -12.04
N PRO A 170 -6.69 -18.25 -11.16
CA PRO A 170 -8.10 -18.04 -10.86
C PRO A 170 -8.34 -16.75 -10.04
N ALA A 171 -7.34 -16.26 -9.33
CA ALA A 171 -7.46 -15.10 -8.46
C ALA A 171 -6.12 -14.41 -8.22
N VAL A 172 -6.20 -13.15 -7.78
CA VAL A 172 -5.08 -12.40 -7.20
C VAL A 172 -5.48 -11.99 -5.80
N VAL A 173 -4.56 -12.15 -4.84
CA VAL A 173 -4.71 -11.69 -3.45
C VAL A 173 -4.00 -10.35 -3.30
N GLY A 174 -4.63 -9.39 -2.61
CA GLY A 174 -4.10 -8.05 -2.39
C GLY A 174 -4.28 -7.58 -0.94
N PHE A 175 -3.26 -6.91 -0.39
CA PHE A 175 -3.27 -6.30 0.94
C PHE A 175 -2.96 -4.82 0.79
N ASP A 176 -3.89 -3.96 1.18
CA ASP A 176 -3.74 -2.51 1.14
C ASP A 176 -3.13 -2.01 2.44
N ILE A 177 -2.08 -1.19 2.31
CA ILE A 177 -1.34 -0.61 3.43
C ILE A 177 -1.70 0.85 3.56
N ARG A 178 -2.20 1.22 4.75
CA ARG A 178 -2.59 2.58 5.05
C ARG A 178 -1.36 3.46 5.29
N LEU A 179 -0.99 4.29 4.32
CA LEU A 179 0.17 5.17 4.40
C LEU A 179 0.04 6.23 5.51
N SER A 180 -1.18 6.60 5.91
CA SER A 180 -1.40 7.60 6.95
C SER A 180 -0.92 7.16 8.33
N GLU A 181 -0.90 5.86 8.64
CA GLU A 181 -0.35 5.35 9.90
C GLU A 181 1.19 5.39 9.92
N LEU A 182 1.83 5.13 8.76
CA LEU A 182 3.27 5.34 8.60
C LEU A 182 3.61 6.83 8.79
N GLN A 183 2.82 7.72 8.19
CA GLN A 183 2.97 9.16 8.36
C GLN A 183 2.85 9.59 9.83
N LYS A 184 1.87 9.08 10.58
CA LYS A 184 1.71 9.37 12.02
C LYS A 184 2.91 8.88 12.83
N ASP A 185 3.39 7.66 12.58
CA ASP A 185 4.56 7.09 13.26
C ASP A 185 5.85 7.88 12.98
N LEU A 186 5.96 8.49 11.80
CA LEU A 186 7.06 9.38 11.45
C LEU A 186 6.95 10.76 12.10
N LEU A 187 5.74 11.33 12.14
CA LEU A 187 5.48 12.62 12.78
C LEU A 187 5.56 12.57 14.31
N ALA A 188 5.45 11.39 14.91
CA ALA A 188 5.71 11.16 16.33
C ALA A 188 7.19 11.35 16.70
N LEU A 189 8.10 11.36 15.72
CA LEU A 189 9.50 11.72 15.96
C LEU A 189 9.60 13.21 16.26
N ASP A 190 9.80 13.55 17.54
CA ASP A 190 9.93 14.95 17.96
C ASP A 190 11.32 15.51 17.62
N PHE A 191 11.45 16.02 16.40
CA PHE A 191 12.63 16.75 15.92
C PHE A 191 12.47 18.28 15.99
N GLY A 192 11.46 18.77 16.71
CA GLY A 192 11.15 20.18 16.82
C GLY A 192 10.08 20.67 15.83
N TYR A 193 9.68 21.93 16.03
CA TYR A 193 8.61 22.59 15.29
C TYR A 193 8.92 22.63 13.79
N GLY A 194 7.97 22.42 12.89
CA GLY A 194 8.24 22.51 11.45
C GLY A 194 8.91 21.31 10.78
N THR A 195 9.23 20.23 11.51
CA THR A 195 9.67 18.95 10.92
C THR A 195 8.72 18.51 9.80
N ARG A 196 9.26 18.15 8.65
CA ARG A 196 8.51 17.60 7.51
C ARG A 196 8.98 16.19 7.22
N VAL A 197 8.06 15.29 6.92
CA VAL A 197 8.35 13.93 6.48
C VAL A 197 7.69 13.67 5.15
N PHE A 198 8.34 12.91 4.29
CA PHE A 198 7.80 12.54 2.99
C PHE A 198 8.29 11.18 2.53
N LEU A 199 7.58 10.57 1.60
CA LEU A 199 7.99 9.36 0.90
C LEU A 199 8.06 9.66 -0.59
N MET A 200 9.15 9.25 -1.22
CA MET A 200 9.43 9.50 -2.63
C MET A 200 9.64 8.18 -3.38
N ASN A 201 9.05 8.02 -4.55
CA ASN A 201 9.37 6.86 -5.40
C ASN A 201 10.68 7.06 -6.17
N HIS A 202 11.10 6.05 -6.92
CA HIS A 202 12.32 6.09 -7.74
C HIS A 202 12.29 7.15 -8.87
N ASP A 203 11.11 7.62 -9.28
CA ASP A 203 10.94 8.68 -10.29
C ASP A 203 10.96 10.09 -9.70
N GLY A 204 11.24 10.24 -8.40
CA GLY A 204 11.26 11.54 -7.72
C GLY A 204 9.89 12.05 -7.29
N LYS A 205 8.80 11.35 -7.61
CA LYS A 205 7.45 11.74 -7.22
C LYS A 205 7.24 11.55 -5.73
N ILE A 206 6.64 12.56 -5.10
CA ILE A 206 6.26 12.53 -3.69
C ILE A 206 4.94 11.76 -3.56
N LEU A 207 5.04 10.59 -2.93
CA LEU A 207 3.95 9.65 -2.71
C LEU A 207 3.05 10.08 -1.55
N PHE A 208 3.68 10.55 -0.47
CA PHE A 208 3.00 11.28 0.59
C PHE A 208 3.96 12.28 1.22
N LYS A 209 3.39 13.32 1.84
CA LYS A 209 4.11 14.30 2.65
C LYS A 209 3.27 14.73 3.84
N SER A 210 3.91 14.99 4.97
CA SER A 210 3.24 15.58 6.11
C SER A 210 2.92 17.05 5.87
N GLN A 211 1.72 17.46 6.24
CA GLN A 211 1.46 18.86 6.58
C GLN A 211 2.18 19.12 7.90
N GLY A 212 3.37 19.71 7.86
CA GLY A 212 4.11 19.90 9.12
C GLY A 212 3.46 20.95 10.01
N LYS A 213 3.80 20.91 11.29
CA LYS A 213 3.33 21.89 12.27
C LYS A 213 4.06 23.21 12.02
N GLY A 214 3.40 24.19 11.41
CA GLY A 214 3.98 25.51 11.14
C GLY A 214 3.41 26.20 9.90
N ALA A 215 4.04 27.31 9.51
CA ALA A 215 3.66 28.03 8.29
C ALA A 215 3.87 27.15 7.05
N LYS A 216 3.06 27.41 6.02
CA LYS A 216 3.22 26.76 4.71
C LYS A 216 4.55 27.19 4.08
N ASN A 217 5.26 26.24 3.47
CA ASN A 217 6.51 26.47 2.78
C ASN A 217 6.57 25.70 1.44
N GLU A 218 7.72 25.72 0.79
CA GLU A 218 7.95 25.05 -0.50
C GLU A 218 7.77 23.53 -0.43
N PHE A 219 7.99 22.88 0.73
CA PHE A 219 7.70 21.45 0.89
C PHE A 219 6.23 21.13 0.73
N ASP A 220 5.35 22.03 1.18
CA ASP A 220 3.91 21.79 1.11
C ASP A 220 3.43 21.78 -0.36
N LYS A 221 4.17 22.40 -1.29
CA LYS A 221 3.93 22.39 -2.74
C LYS A 221 4.80 21.40 -3.52
N MET A 222 5.70 20.68 -2.85
CA MET A 222 6.62 19.75 -3.49
C MET A 222 5.91 18.43 -3.82
N ASP A 223 5.61 18.22 -5.10
CA ASP A 223 4.99 16.97 -5.59
C ASP A 223 5.98 16.07 -6.33
N ASP A 224 7.13 16.63 -6.71
CA ASP A 224 8.20 15.94 -7.44
C ASP A 224 9.54 16.60 -7.08
N LEU A 225 10.43 15.84 -6.44
CA LEU A 225 11.71 16.32 -5.95
C LEU A 225 12.63 16.74 -7.11
N PHE A 226 12.49 16.10 -8.28
CA PHE A 226 13.26 16.39 -9.48
C PHE A 226 12.79 17.65 -10.21
N LYS A 227 11.57 18.12 -9.94
CA LYS A 227 10.98 19.31 -10.59
C LYS A 227 10.95 20.55 -9.71
N THR A 228 11.64 20.53 -8.57
CA THR A 228 11.71 21.68 -7.66
C THR A 228 12.51 22.85 -8.23
N GLY A 229 13.32 22.64 -9.26
CA GLY A 229 14.29 23.64 -9.76
C GLY A 229 15.47 23.87 -8.82
N HIS A 230 15.55 23.15 -7.69
CA HIS A 230 16.59 23.31 -6.69
C HIS A 230 17.68 22.23 -6.85
N SER A 231 18.88 22.62 -7.29
CA SER A 231 20.00 21.69 -7.59
C SER A 231 20.40 20.80 -6.40
N GLY A 232 20.38 21.34 -5.18
CA GLY A 232 20.62 20.57 -3.95
C GLY A 232 19.60 19.45 -3.74
N LEU A 233 18.29 19.75 -3.76
CA LEU A 233 17.23 18.76 -3.67
C LEU A 233 17.26 17.75 -4.82
N PHE A 234 17.56 18.19 -6.04
CA PHE A 234 17.73 17.29 -7.19
C PHE A 234 18.84 16.26 -6.94
N THR A 235 20.00 16.72 -6.46
CA THR A 235 21.14 15.85 -6.14
C THR A 235 20.81 14.86 -5.03
N ILE A 236 20.11 15.30 -3.98
CA ILE A 236 19.65 14.44 -2.90
C ILE A 236 18.64 13.42 -3.43
N GLY A 237 17.70 13.85 -4.28
CA GLY A 237 16.73 12.98 -4.91
C GLY A 237 17.36 11.88 -5.75
N LEU A 238 18.46 12.16 -6.47
CA LEU A 238 19.17 11.15 -7.25
C LEU A 238 19.78 10.05 -6.36
N LYS A 239 20.24 10.41 -5.16
CA LYS A 239 20.73 9.44 -4.18
C LYS A 239 19.57 8.61 -3.62
N MET A 240 18.48 9.29 -3.26
CA MET A 240 17.26 8.65 -2.78
C MET A 240 16.66 7.68 -3.81
N SER A 241 16.65 8.01 -5.10
CA SER A 241 16.12 7.12 -6.15
C SER A 241 16.99 5.90 -6.42
N LYS A 242 18.29 5.98 -6.12
CA LYS A 242 19.24 4.86 -6.18
C LYS A 242 19.22 3.97 -4.93
N GLY A 243 18.37 4.30 -3.96
CA GLY A 243 18.24 3.54 -2.72
C GLY A 243 19.35 3.81 -1.69
N GLU A 244 20.04 4.93 -1.80
CA GLU A 244 21.00 5.36 -0.78
C GLU A 244 20.28 5.79 0.51
N THR A 245 20.99 5.69 1.63
CA THR A 245 20.56 6.18 2.94
C THR A 245 21.62 7.14 3.46
N GLY A 246 21.21 8.29 3.99
CA GLY A 246 22.17 9.26 4.50
C GLY A 246 21.55 10.56 5.01
N LEU A 247 22.43 11.54 5.24
CA LEU A 247 22.10 12.89 5.64
C LEU A 247 22.71 13.87 4.65
N ALA A 248 21.94 14.86 4.23
CA ALA A 248 22.39 15.94 3.40
C ALA A 248 21.90 17.28 3.94
N THR A 249 22.49 18.36 3.42
CA THR A 249 22.06 19.73 3.70
C THR A 249 21.77 20.47 2.42
N TYR A 250 20.77 21.33 2.44
CA TYR A 250 20.49 22.29 1.38
C TYR A 250 19.94 23.57 2.02
N LYS A 251 19.84 24.65 1.24
CA LYS A 251 19.21 25.89 1.68
C LYS A 251 17.82 26.00 1.06
N ASP A 252 16.83 26.44 1.82
CA ASP A 252 15.50 26.66 1.24
C ASP A 252 15.44 27.96 0.41
N VAL A 253 14.25 28.27 -0.10
CA VAL A 253 13.97 29.49 -0.86
C VAL A 253 14.21 30.78 -0.06
N ASN A 254 14.24 30.69 1.27
CA ASN A 254 14.53 31.79 2.19
C ASN A 254 16.01 31.81 2.63
N ASN A 255 16.86 31.00 1.98
CA ASN A 255 18.28 30.85 2.30
C ASN A 255 18.54 30.25 3.70
N GLU A 256 17.53 29.60 4.31
CA GLU A 256 17.67 28.90 5.58
C GLU A 256 18.27 27.51 5.36
N GLU A 257 19.32 27.16 6.11
CA GLU A 257 19.89 25.81 6.05
C GLU A 257 18.94 24.76 6.65
N LYS A 258 18.79 23.65 5.92
CA LYS A 258 17.98 22.50 6.31
C LYS A 258 18.83 21.24 6.32
N TYR A 259 18.52 20.33 7.24
CA TYR A 259 18.93 18.94 7.15
C TYR A 259 17.86 18.13 6.42
N LEU A 260 18.28 17.20 5.57
CA LEU A 260 17.44 16.18 4.96
C LEU A 260 18.09 14.82 5.23
N ALA A 261 17.53 14.08 6.18
CA ALA A 261 17.87 12.68 6.43
C ALA A 261 16.96 11.80 5.57
N TYR A 262 17.54 10.82 4.89
CA TYR A 262 16.79 9.95 3.99
C TYR A 262 17.23 8.51 4.12
N GLY A 263 16.31 7.59 3.85
CA GLY A 263 16.64 6.18 3.80
C GLY A 263 15.63 5.36 3.01
N TYR A 264 16.14 4.26 2.46
CA TYR A 264 15.45 3.47 1.44
C TYR A 264 14.59 2.35 2.05
N LEU A 265 13.46 2.09 1.41
CA LEU A 265 12.51 1.01 1.69
C LEU A 265 12.46 0.10 0.46
N PRO A 266 13.25 -0.99 0.43
CA PRO A 266 13.41 -1.83 -0.75
C PRO A 266 12.11 -2.44 -1.27
N ALA A 267 11.26 -2.95 -0.36
CA ALA A 267 10.01 -3.63 -0.71
C ALA A 267 9.11 -2.78 -1.63
N ILE A 268 8.93 -1.50 -1.29
CA ILE A 268 8.09 -0.56 -2.05
C ILE A 268 8.88 0.34 -3.00
N ARG A 269 10.20 0.09 -3.15
CA ARG A 269 11.14 0.86 -3.98
C ARG A 269 11.01 2.38 -3.80
N ALA A 270 10.91 2.82 -2.55
CA ALA A 270 10.70 4.21 -2.18
C ALA A 270 11.67 4.65 -1.08
N SER A 271 11.95 5.95 -1.02
CA SER A 271 12.82 6.54 -0.01
C SER A 271 12.03 7.47 0.90
N LEU A 272 12.18 7.25 2.20
CA LEU A 272 11.69 8.12 3.26
C LEU A 272 12.63 9.32 3.39
N GLY A 273 12.08 10.52 3.57
CA GLY A 273 12.83 11.73 3.88
C GLY A 273 12.28 12.43 5.12
N ILE A 274 13.17 12.95 5.96
CA ILE A 274 12.89 13.79 7.13
C ILE A 274 13.66 15.10 6.96
N VAL A 275 12.94 16.22 7.00
CA VAL A 275 13.49 17.56 6.84
C VAL A 275 13.31 18.36 8.12
N VAL A 276 14.39 18.98 8.57
CA VAL A 276 14.44 19.78 9.80
C VAL A 276 15.25 21.06 9.55
N SER A 277 14.78 22.20 10.06
CA SER A 277 15.55 23.44 10.03
C SER A 277 16.79 23.36 10.93
N LYS A 278 17.94 23.84 10.43
CA LYS A 278 19.14 23.93 11.28
C LYS A 278 18.99 24.92 12.43
N SER A 279 18.25 26.01 12.21
CA SER A 279 18.04 27.10 13.18
C SER A 279 17.31 26.66 14.46
N GLN A 280 16.56 25.56 14.39
CA GLN A 280 15.77 25.02 15.51
C GLN A 280 16.56 24.06 16.39
N ILE A 281 17.84 23.87 16.07
CA ILE A 281 18.76 23.05 16.81
C ILE A 281 19.45 23.95 17.84
N LYS A 282 19.02 23.82 19.10
CA LYS A 282 19.84 24.26 20.24
C LYS A 282 20.92 23.21 20.52
#